data_AF-A0A151ULY7-F1
#
_entry.id   AF-A0A151ULY7-F1
#
_cell.length_a   1.000
_cell.length_b   1.000
_cell.length_c   1.000
_cell.angle_alpha   90.00
_cell.angle_beta   90.00
_cell.angle_gamma   90.00
#
_symmetry.space_group_name_H-M   'P 1'
#
loop_
_entity.id
_entity.type
_entity.pdbx_description
1 polymer ?
#
loop_
_entity_poly.entity_id
_entity_poly.type
_entity_poly.pdbx_seq_one_letter_code
_entity_poly.pdbx_strand_id
1 'polypeptide(L)'
;DAIRLEMPCKVDLLPGFDRGWVTVQDASAQGCALLLAPQDGEAILDLCAAPGSKTTHLLEIAPAAQVTAVDVDGQRTARIYDNLKRLGMQTEV
;
A
#
# COMPACT_ATOMS: atom_id res chain seq x y z
N ASP A 1 8.36 -11.83 3.67
CA ASP A 1 9.69 -11.20 3.62
C ASP A 1 9.85 -10.33 2.40
N ALA A 2 10.53 -9.18 2.57
CA ALA A 2 10.79 -8.23 1.50
C ALA A 2 11.79 -8.81 0.48
N ILE A 3 11.62 -8.46 -0.80
CA ILE A 3 12.60 -8.74 -1.85
C ILE A 3 13.54 -7.53 -1.97
N ARG A 4 14.83 -7.74 -1.72
CA ARG A 4 15.86 -6.71 -1.92
C ARG A 4 16.54 -6.90 -3.28
N LEU A 5 16.47 -5.87 -4.12
CA LEU A 5 17.22 -5.84 -5.37
C LEU A 5 18.71 -5.64 -5.09
N GLU A 6 19.57 -6.34 -5.82
CA GLU A 6 21.02 -6.12 -5.76
C GLU A 6 21.41 -4.76 -6.34
N MET A 7 20.76 -4.36 -7.43
CA MET A 7 20.92 -3.04 -8.04
C MET A 7 19.56 -2.35 -8.16
N PRO A 8 19.44 -1.06 -7.79
CA PRO A 8 18.22 -0.29 -8.03
C PRO A 8 17.89 -0.21 -9.52
N CYS A 9 16.60 -0.25 -9.84
CA CYS A 9 16.10 0.00 -11.18
C CYS A 9 14.86 0.89 -11.12
N LYS A 10 14.44 1.39 -12.29
CA LYS A 10 13.17 2.10 -12.39
C LYS A 10 12.01 1.12 -12.22
N VAL A 11 10.87 1.61 -11.70
CA VAL A 11 9.71 0.78 -11.36
C VAL A 11 9.04 0.14 -12.58
N ASP A 12 9.12 0.78 -13.75
CA ASP A 12 8.62 0.26 -15.03
C ASP A 12 9.39 -0.97 -15.53
N LEU A 13 10.59 -1.21 -15.01
CA LEU A 13 11.37 -2.42 -15.29
C LEU A 13 11.02 -3.58 -14.36
N LEU A 14 10.25 -3.35 -13.29
CA LEU A 14 9.88 -4.40 -12.35
C LEU A 14 8.75 -5.27 -12.96
N PRO A 15 8.88 -6.60 -12.97
CA PRO A 15 7.88 -7.49 -13.55
C PRO A 15 6.48 -7.27 -12.95
N GLY A 16 5.53 -6.84 -13.79
CA GLY A 16 4.13 -6.68 -13.39
C GLY A 16 3.85 -5.50 -12.46
N PHE A 17 4.74 -4.50 -12.36
CA PHE A 17 4.48 -3.29 -11.58
C PHE A 17 3.19 -2.58 -11.99
N ASP A 18 2.97 -2.41 -13.29
CA ASP A 18 1.77 -1.83 -13.89
C ASP A 18 0.49 -2.64 -13.63
N ARG A 19 0.65 -3.95 -13.38
CA ARG A 19 -0.41 -4.91 -13.04
C ARG A 19 -0.59 -5.11 -11.53
N GLY A 20 0.10 -4.32 -10.70
CA GLY A 20 -0.04 -4.37 -9.25
C GLY A 20 0.69 -5.53 -8.56
N TRP A 21 1.55 -6.29 -9.25
CA TRP A 21 2.21 -7.47 -8.68
C TRP A 21 3.29 -7.14 -7.65
N VAL A 22 3.82 -5.92 -7.69
CA VAL A 22 4.89 -5.46 -6.82
C VAL A 22 4.71 -3.98 -6.50
N THR A 23 5.08 -3.61 -5.28
CA THR A 23 5.13 -2.23 -4.79
C THR A 23 6.50 -1.99 -4.18
N VAL A 24 7.10 -0.83 -4.46
CA VAL A 24 8.36 -0.43 -3.82
C VAL A 24 8.04 0.09 -2.42
N GLN A 25 8.47 -0.65 -1.40
CA GLN A 25 8.29 -0.29 0.00
C GLN A 25 9.50 -0.77 0.81
N ASP A 26 10.00 0.07 1.72
CA ASP A 26 11.05 -0.32 2.66
C ASP A 26 10.62 -1.53 3.52
N ALA A 27 11.56 -2.43 3.82
CA ALA A 27 11.28 -3.64 4.59
C ALA A 27 10.73 -3.34 5.99
N SER A 28 11.19 -2.27 6.63
CA SER A 28 10.72 -1.88 7.97
C SER A 28 9.27 -1.40 7.90
N ALA A 29 8.89 -0.69 6.82
CA ALA A 29 7.53 -0.26 6.60
C ALA A 29 6.58 -1.44 6.28
N GLN A 30 7.07 -2.47 5.59
CA GLN A 30 6.32 -3.72 5.38
C GLN A 30 6.02 -4.41 6.73
N GLY A 31 6.96 -4.36 7.67
CA GLY A 31 6.78 -4.93 9.01
C GLY A 31 5.61 -4.31 9.78
N CYS A 32 5.25 -3.05 9.55
CA CYS A 32 4.13 -2.40 10.23
C CYS A 32 2.79 -3.11 10.00
N ALA A 33 2.48 -3.51 8.76
CA ALA A 33 1.23 -4.17 8.43
C ALA A 33 1.16 -5.58 9.06
N LEU A 34 2.29 -6.29 9.07
CA LEU A 34 2.40 -7.60 9.71
C LEU A 34 2.23 -7.53 11.23
N LEU A 35 2.79 -6.49 11.87
CA LEU A 35 2.65 -6.27 13.32
C LEU A 35 1.24 -5.84 13.71
N LEU A 36 0.55 -5.08 12.84
CA LEU A 36 -0.85 -4.71 13.05
C LEU A 36 -1.78 -5.92 12.92
N ALA A 37 -1.41 -6.90 12.08
CA ALA A 37 -2.14 -8.15 11.86
C ALA A 37 -3.64 -7.94 11.52
N PRO A 38 -3.97 -7.11 10.51
CA PRO A 38 -5.34 -6.75 10.18
C PRO A 38 -6.18 -7.99 9.82
N GLN A 39 -7.47 -7.93 10.14
CA GLN A 39 -8.42 -8.98 9.82
C GLN A 39 -9.53 -8.46 8.90
N ASP A 40 -10.09 -9.37 8.11
CA ASP A 40 -11.25 -9.08 7.28
C ASP A 40 -12.44 -8.60 8.14
N GLY A 41 -13.17 -7.59 7.64
CA GLY A 41 -14.31 -6.99 8.33
C GLY A 41 -13.96 -5.95 9.39
N GLU A 42 -12.68 -5.76 9.74
CA GLU A 42 -12.27 -4.68 10.64
C GLU A 42 -12.37 -3.31 9.98
N ALA A 43 -12.65 -2.28 10.79
CA ALA A 43 -12.52 -0.88 10.39
C ALA A 43 -11.15 -0.35 10.86
N ILE A 44 -10.32 0.10 9.92
CA ILE A 44 -8.91 0.45 10.18
C ILE A 44 -8.63 1.87 9.66
N LEU A 45 -8.05 2.71 10.52
CA LEU A 45 -7.57 4.04 10.14
C LEU A 45 -6.07 3.98 9.81
N ASP A 46 -5.71 4.33 8.58
CA ASP A 46 -4.33 4.63 8.18
C ASP A 46 -4.13 6.15 8.19
N LEU A 47 -3.49 6.66 9.24
CA LEU A 47 -3.24 8.09 9.42
C LEU A 47 -1.87 8.47 8.83
N CYS A 48 -1.81 9.60 8.12
CA CYS A 48 -0.65 10.03 7.33
C CYS A 48 -0.32 9.05 6.19
N ALA A 49 -1.37 8.60 5.49
CA ALA A 49 -1.33 7.45 4.61
C ALA A 49 -0.48 7.66 3.35
N ALA A 50 -0.27 8.89 2.86
CA ALA A 50 0.33 9.07 1.56
C ALA A 50 1.81 8.63 1.54
N PRO A 51 2.29 7.90 0.50
CA PRO A 51 1.64 7.70 -0.80
C PRO A 51 0.70 6.47 -0.90
N GLY A 52 0.38 5.79 0.20
CA GLY A 52 -0.62 4.71 0.25
C GLY A 52 -0.05 3.29 0.33
N SER A 53 1.28 3.12 0.43
CA SER A 53 1.88 1.78 0.39
C SER A 53 1.56 0.91 1.61
N LYS A 54 1.28 1.51 2.78
CA LYS A 54 0.80 0.75 3.94
C LYS A 54 -0.68 0.45 3.80
N THR A 55 -1.48 1.42 3.37
CA THR A 55 -2.90 1.24 3.04
C THR A 55 -3.13 0.03 2.12
N THR A 56 -2.38 -0.05 1.01
CA THR A 56 -2.50 -1.19 0.09
C THR A 56 -2.02 -2.49 0.72
N HIS A 57 -0.94 -2.46 1.52
CA HIS A 57 -0.44 -3.65 2.19
C HIS A 57 -1.41 -4.18 3.26
N LEU A 58 -2.17 -3.31 3.94
CA LEU A 58 -3.25 -3.73 4.83
C LEU A 58 -4.33 -4.50 4.05
N LEU A 59 -4.73 -4.01 2.86
CA LEU A 59 -5.70 -4.65 1.99
C LEU A 59 -5.16 -5.92 1.29
N GLU A 60 -3.84 -6.06 1.13
CA GLU A 60 -3.23 -7.32 0.68
C GLU A 60 -3.36 -8.42 1.74
N ILE A 61 -3.27 -8.07 3.03
CA ILE A 61 -3.38 -9.01 4.15
C ILE A 61 -4.85 -9.30 4.48
N ALA A 62 -5.70 -8.27 4.50
CA ALA A 62 -7.12 -8.35 4.81
C ALA A 62 -7.96 -7.67 3.71
N PRO A 63 -8.22 -8.36 2.58
CA PRO A 63 -8.91 -7.78 1.42
C PRO A 63 -10.33 -7.28 1.69
N ALA A 64 -10.99 -7.76 2.75
CA ALA A 64 -12.33 -7.34 3.15
C ALA A 64 -12.33 -6.40 4.38
N ALA A 65 -11.17 -5.87 4.78
CA ALA A 65 -11.10 -4.80 5.76
C ALA A 65 -11.66 -3.47 5.18
N GLN A 66 -12.27 -2.67 6.04
CA GLN A 66 -12.73 -1.32 5.73
C GLN A 66 -11.65 -0.33 6.17
N VAL A 67 -10.76 0.02 5.26
CA VAL A 67 -9.70 0.99 5.54
C VAL A 67 -10.22 2.42 5.29
N THR A 68 -9.79 3.36 6.11
CA THR A 68 -9.92 4.81 5.87
C THR A 68 -8.51 5.40 5.90
N ALA A 69 -8.06 6.00 4.80
CA ALA A 69 -6.70 6.46 4.60
C ALA A 69 -6.64 7.99 4.55
N VAL A 70 -6.07 8.63 5.57
CA VAL A 70 -6.11 10.10 5.70
C VAL A 70 -4.71 10.68 5.57
N ASP A 71 -4.54 11.73 4.77
CA ASP A 71 -3.33 12.55 4.74
C ASP A 71 -3.71 14.04 4.65
N VAL A 72 -2.91 14.90 5.27
CA VAL A 72 -3.14 16.35 5.30
C VAL A 72 -2.79 17.01 3.97
N ASP A 73 -1.88 16.40 3.21
CA ASP A 73 -1.41 16.93 1.94
C ASP A 73 -2.23 16.37 0.77
N GLY A 74 -3.20 17.16 0.31
CA GLY A 74 -4.09 16.78 -0.79
C GLY A 74 -3.37 16.44 -2.11
N GLN A 75 -2.18 16.99 -2.38
CA GLN A 75 -1.40 16.60 -3.57
C GLN A 75 -0.81 15.20 -3.40
N ARG A 76 -0.41 14.83 -2.19
CA ARG A 76 0.09 13.49 -1.89
C ARG A 76 -1.04 12.47 -1.82
N THR A 77 -2.24 12.86 -1.43
CA THR A 77 -3.44 12.01 -1.44
C THR A 77 -3.74 11.45 -2.83
N ALA A 78 -3.50 12.21 -3.91
CA ALA A 78 -3.65 11.71 -5.28
C ALA A 78 -2.84 10.41 -5.54
N ARG A 79 -1.67 10.27 -4.90
CA ARG A 79 -0.82 9.06 -5.04
C ARG A 79 -1.41 7.83 -4.37
N ILE A 80 -2.25 8.02 -3.34
CA ILE A 80 -2.98 6.92 -2.70
C ILE A 80 -3.96 6.32 -3.73
N TYR A 81 -4.74 7.18 -4.39
CA TYR A 81 -5.65 6.78 -5.46
C TYR A 81 -4.94 6.09 -6.62
N ASP A 82 -3.77 6.58 -7.05
CA ASP A 82 -2.98 5.95 -8.12
C ASP A 82 -2.55 4.52 -7.76
N ASN A 83 -2.08 4.31 -6.51
CA ASN A 83 -1.69 2.97 -6.05
C ASN A 83 -2.90 2.05 -5.91
N LEU A 84 -3.99 2.51 -5.28
CA LEU A 84 -5.22 1.73 -5.17
C LEU A 84 -5.73 1.27 -6.54
N LYS A 85 -5.75 2.18 -7.52
CA LYS A 85 -6.14 1.87 -8.89
C LYS A 85 -5.22 0.83 -9.53
N ARG A 86 -3.90 0.97 -9.39
CA ARG A 86 -2.90 0.04 -9.95
C ARG A 86 -3.02 -1.36 -9.36
N LEU A 87 -3.35 -1.47 -8.07
CA LEU A 87 -3.54 -2.76 -7.39
C LEU A 87 -4.97 -3.29 -7.46
N GLY A 88 -5.92 -2.55 -8.04
CA GLY A 88 -7.32 -2.96 -8.11
C GLY A 88 -8.05 -2.96 -6.76
N MET A 89 -7.61 -2.12 -5.83
CA MET A 89 -8.14 -2.00 -4.47
C MET A 89 -9.03 -0.75 -4.32
N GLN A 90 -9.90 -0.75 -3.31
CA GLN A 90 -10.77 0.37 -2.97
C GLN A 90 -10.81 0.56 -1.45
N THR A 91 -10.88 1.82 -1.03
CA THR A 91 -10.89 2.24 0.37
C THR A 91 -11.41 3.67 0.43
N GLU A 92 -11.80 4.14 1.60
CA GLU A 92 -12.04 5.58 1.81
C GLU A 92 -10.70 6.32 1.90
N VAL A 93 -10.57 7.47 1.23
CA VAL A 93 -9.36 8.31 1.21
C VAL A 93 -9.72 9.79 1.35
#